data_AF-A0A954LR12-F1
#
_entry.id   AF-A0A954LR12-F1
#
_cell.length_a   1.000
_cell.length_b   1.000
_cell.length_c   1.000
_cell.angle_alpha   90.00
_cell.angle_beta   90.00
_cell.angle_gamma   90.00
#
_symmetry.space_group_name_H-M   'P 1'
#
loop_
_entity.id
_entity.type
_entity.pdbx_description
1 polymer ?
#
loop_
_entity_poly.entity_id
_entity_poly.type
_entity_poly.pdbx_seq_one_letter_code
_entity_poly.pdbx_strand_id
1 'polypeptide(L)'
;MEIALASMLVMMLASGWVLIAYFENRFAEWDPRDPAQEDQPRLSFPALVLVLLMIGDGLWSLFHRSNSPVQLDVSRMQTVVLNGLLIALLLLGALIITPGISLKNYGLHVGALSKQFLFGVLGFVASLLPVFILLFATSVFRSEETLHPFLKMLNDNPTSDTIFWIGAAVMISAPVVEELVYRVVLQTALTRWLPIPIALPLTAVIFCAMHGWPDMVPLLPLALILGWIYYRHRSYLAVVTTHALFNGWMLAWALVAPNSA
;
A
#
# COMPACT_ATOMS: atom_id res chain seq x y z
N MET A 1 -5.01 -16.43 -22.39
CA MET A 1 -4.36 -15.13 -22.70
C MET A 1 -5.37 -14.10 -23.18
N GLU A 2 -6.18 -14.37 -24.22
CA GLU A 2 -7.20 -13.40 -24.71
C GLU A 2 -8.21 -12.95 -23.65
N ILE A 3 -8.77 -13.87 -22.85
CA ILE A 3 -9.71 -13.54 -21.77
C ILE A 3 -9.06 -12.62 -20.72
N ALA A 4 -7.79 -12.85 -20.39
CA ALA A 4 -7.05 -12.05 -19.40
C ALA A 4 -6.72 -10.63 -19.93
N LEU A 5 -6.39 -10.51 -21.22
CA LEU A 5 -6.19 -9.21 -21.86
C LEU A 5 -7.51 -8.42 -21.96
N ALA A 6 -8.60 -9.10 -22.29
CA ALA A 6 -9.93 -8.49 -22.32
C ALA A 6 -10.37 -7.99 -20.93
N SER A 7 -10.17 -8.79 -19.88
CA SER A 7 -10.48 -8.36 -18.51
C SER A 7 -9.61 -7.19 -18.06
N MET A 8 -8.32 -7.20 -18.39
CA MET A 8 -7.42 -6.07 -18.11
C MET A 8 -7.90 -4.79 -18.80
N LEU A 9 -8.27 -4.84 -20.09
CA LEU A 9 -8.79 -3.68 -20.81
C LEU A 9 -10.05 -3.11 -20.17
N VAL A 10 -11.01 -3.98 -19.79
CA VAL A 10 -12.23 -3.56 -19.08
C VAL A 10 -11.90 -2.86 -17.78
N MET A 11 -10.95 -3.39 -16.99
CA MET A 11 -10.51 -2.77 -15.74
C MET A 11 -9.80 -1.43 -15.97
N MET A 12 -9.03 -1.27 -17.05
CA MET A 12 -8.40 0.00 -17.42
C MET A 12 -9.44 1.08 -17.80
N LEU A 13 -10.47 0.69 -18.55
CA LEU A 13 -11.58 1.59 -18.89
C LEU A 13 -12.37 1.99 -17.63
N ALA A 14 -12.65 1.04 -16.74
CA ALA A 14 -13.29 1.31 -15.45
C ALA A 14 -12.44 2.27 -14.59
N SER A 15 -11.12 2.08 -14.56
CA SER A 15 -10.17 2.95 -13.87
C SER A 15 -10.22 4.39 -14.37
N GLY A 16 -10.16 4.57 -15.70
CA GLY A 16 -10.30 5.89 -16.33
C GLY A 16 -11.63 6.55 -15.98
N TRP A 17 -12.74 5.80 -16.01
CA TRP A 17 -14.05 6.31 -15.62
C TRP A 17 -14.12 6.70 -14.13
N VAL A 18 -13.58 5.88 -13.22
CA VAL A 18 -13.56 6.21 -11.77
C VAL A 18 -12.73 7.47 -11.53
N LEU A 19 -11.59 7.63 -12.19
CA LEU A 19 -10.76 8.83 -12.09
C LEU A 19 -11.53 10.07 -12.60
N ILE A 20 -12.20 9.99 -13.74
CA ILE A 20 -13.04 11.08 -14.26
C ILE A 20 -14.16 11.42 -13.29
N ALA A 21 -14.92 10.41 -12.84
CA ALA A 21 -15.99 10.60 -11.87
C ALA A 21 -15.49 11.20 -10.55
N TYR A 22 -14.25 10.91 -10.16
CA TYR A 22 -13.59 11.54 -9.02
C TYR A 22 -13.31 13.03 -9.27
N PHE A 23 -12.69 13.39 -10.40
CA PHE A 23 -12.43 14.78 -10.77
C PHE A 23 -13.70 15.61 -10.98
N GLU A 24 -14.78 14.98 -11.44
CA GLU A 24 -16.11 15.58 -11.54
C GLU A 24 -16.86 15.65 -10.20
N ASN A 25 -16.19 15.30 -9.09
CA ASN A 25 -16.73 15.35 -7.74
C ASN A 25 -17.99 14.47 -7.54
N ARG A 26 -18.18 13.42 -8.34
CA ARG A 26 -19.34 12.50 -8.25
C ARG A 26 -19.29 11.58 -7.04
N PHE A 27 -18.10 11.40 -6.46
CA PHE A 27 -17.91 10.67 -5.21
C PHE A 27 -17.74 11.62 -4.00
N ALA A 28 -18.15 12.89 -4.14
CA ALA A 28 -18.07 13.88 -3.06
C ALA A 28 -18.85 13.46 -1.80
N GLU A 29 -19.86 12.61 -1.96
CA GLU A 29 -20.66 12.06 -0.86
C GLU A 29 -19.95 10.89 -0.16
N TRP A 30 -18.86 11.17 0.56
CA TRP A 30 -18.56 10.40 1.76
C TRP A 30 -18.00 11.25 2.88
N ASP A 31 -18.83 11.37 3.92
CA ASP A 31 -18.54 11.98 5.20
C ASP A 31 -18.71 10.91 6.31
N PRO A 32 -17.66 10.54 7.06
CA PRO A 32 -17.79 9.80 8.31
C PRO A 32 -17.89 10.74 9.54
N ARG A 33 -17.98 12.05 9.31
CA ARG A 33 -17.49 13.24 10.01
C ARG A 33 -16.09 13.66 9.58
N ASP A 34 -16.07 14.78 8.86
CA ASP A 34 -14.99 15.39 8.09
C ASP A 34 -13.65 15.46 8.85
N PRO A 35 -12.65 14.68 8.43
CA PRO A 35 -11.32 14.74 9.01
C PRO A 35 -10.63 16.12 8.86
N ALA A 36 -11.04 16.95 7.91
CA ALA A 36 -10.57 18.34 7.83
C ALA A 36 -11.21 19.25 8.90
N GLN A 37 -12.29 18.81 9.56
CA GLN A 37 -13.00 19.52 10.63
C GLN A 37 -12.67 19.01 12.04
N GLU A 38 -12.30 17.73 12.20
CA GLU A 38 -11.74 17.26 13.48
C GLU A 38 -10.30 17.77 13.64
N ASP A 39 -9.99 18.38 14.79
CA ASP A 39 -8.63 18.78 15.19
C ASP A 39 -7.64 17.68 14.79
N GLN A 40 -6.61 18.02 14.01
CA GLN A 40 -5.63 17.05 13.53
C GLN A 40 -5.19 16.15 14.70
N PRO A 41 -5.22 14.81 14.54
CA PRO A 41 -4.94 13.89 15.62
C PRO A 41 -3.59 14.21 16.29
N ARG A 42 -3.57 14.15 17.62
CA ARG A 42 -2.36 14.39 18.42
C ARG A 42 -1.28 13.39 18.03
N LEU A 43 -0.03 13.83 17.92
CA LEU A 43 1.10 12.95 17.62
C LEU A 43 1.28 11.87 18.70
N SER A 44 1.40 10.62 18.27
CA SER A 44 1.98 9.56 19.10
C SER A 44 3.49 9.55 18.90
N PHE A 45 4.24 10.13 19.84
CA PHE A 45 5.71 10.05 19.82
C PHE A 45 6.23 8.60 19.81
N PRO A 46 5.70 7.66 20.61
CA PRO A 46 6.13 6.27 20.56
C PRO A 46 5.94 5.64 19.17
N ALA A 47 4.76 5.82 18.55
CA ALA A 47 4.51 5.26 17.22
C ALA A 47 5.39 5.93 16.15
N LEU A 48 5.57 7.25 16.23
CA LEU A 48 6.42 8.00 15.29
C LEU A 48 7.88 7.55 15.39
N VAL A 49 8.41 7.35 16.59
CA VAL A 49 9.79 6.85 16.77
C VAL A 49 9.94 5.47 16.16
N LEU A 50 9.01 4.54 16.39
CA LEU A 50 9.04 3.21 15.77
C LEU A 50 9.05 3.31 14.24
N VAL A 51 8.18 4.14 13.66
CA VAL A 51 8.12 4.36 12.21
C VAL A 51 9.40 4.96 11.66
N LEU A 52 9.98 5.96 12.32
CA LEU A 52 11.23 6.58 11.88
C LEU A 52 12.41 5.61 11.95
N LEU A 53 12.44 4.73 12.96
CA LEU A 53 13.45 3.66 13.05
C LEU A 53 13.29 2.65 11.91
N MET A 54 12.06 2.23 11.60
CA MET A 54 11.77 1.33 10.48
C MET A 54 12.17 1.94 9.12
N ILE A 55 11.82 3.21 8.89
CA ILE A 55 12.22 3.93 7.67
C ILE A 55 13.74 4.09 7.62
N GLY A 56 14.37 4.43 8.74
CA GLY A 56 15.82 4.56 8.85
C GLY A 56 16.56 3.27 8.53
N ASP A 57 16.11 2.14 9.08
CA ASP A 57 16.63 0.80 8.78
C ASP A 57 16.42 0.42 7.30
N GLY A 58 15.21 0.69 6.77
CA GLY A 58 14.89 0.51 5.36
C GLY A 58 15.82 1.29 4.43
N LEU A 59 15.99 2.59 4.67
CA LEU A 59 16.92 3.44 3.90
C LEU A 59 18.36 2.98 4.05
N TRP A 60 18.80 2.64 5.26
CA TRP A 60 20.14 2.11 5.51
C TRP A 60 20.39 0.84 4.69
N SER A 61 19.41 -0.06 4.66
CA SER A 61 19.48 -1.31 3.90
C SER A 61 19.66 -1.06 2.40
N LEU A 62 19.05 -0.01 1.82
CA LEU A 62 19.19 0.34 0.40
C LEU A 62 20.64 0.64 0.01
N PHE A 63 21.41 1.30 0.89
CA PHE A 63 22.82 1.64 0.65
C PHE A 63 23.80 0.51 1.01
N HIS A 64 23.37 -0.45 1.83
CA HIS A 64 24.21 -1.52 2.36
C HIS A 64 23.76 -2.92 1.91
N ARG A 65 22.94 -3.02 0.84
CA ARG A 65 22.53 -4.30 0.29
C ARG A 65 23.77 -5.13 -0.04
N SER A 66 23.91 -6.28 0.61
CA SER A 66 24.85 -7.32 0.21
C SER A 66 24.53 -7.77 -1.21
N ASN A 67 25.55 -8.03 -2.02
CA ASN A 67 25.40 -8.59 -3.38
C ASN A 67 24.81 -10.01 -3.37
N SER A 68 24.62 -10.63 -2.19
CA SER A 68 24.01 -11.93 -2.08
C SER A 68 22.48 -11.82 -2.21
N PRO A 69 21.85 -12.44 -3.23
CA PRO A 69 20.41 -12.41 -3.37
C PRO A 69 19.76 -13.09 -2.15
N VAL A 70 18.81 -12.38 -1.51
CA VAL A 70 18.00 -12.96 -0.44
C VAL A 70 17.10 -14.02 -1.06
N GLN A 71 17.49 -15.28 -0.92
CA GLN A 71 16.62 -16.40 -1.30
C GLN A 71 15.47 -16.48 -0.29
N LEU A 72 14.24 -16.38 -0.81
CA LEU A 72 13.04 -16.57 -0.02
C LEU A 72 12.60 -18.02 -0.12
N ASP A 73 12.23 -18.58 1.03
CA ASP A 73 11.58 -19.87 1.16
C ASP A 73 10.29 -19.69 1.99
N VAL A 74 9.51 -20.75 2.13
CA VAL A 74 8.24 -20.68 2.86
C VAL A 74 8.43 -20.27 4.33
N SER A 75 9.47 -20.77 5.00
CA SER A 75 9.73 -20.45 6.41
C SER A 75 10.08 -18.97 6.62
N ARG A 76 10.85 -18.39 5.69
CA ARG A 76 11.12 -16.94 5.65
C ARG A 76 9.85 -16.16 5.37
N MET A 77 8.97 -16.62 4.47
CA MET A 77 7.68 -15.97 4.23
C MET A 77 6.77 -15.98 5.45
N GLN A 78 6.71 -17.11 6.18
CA GLN A 78 6.01 -17.19 7.47
C GLN A 78 6.56 -16.16 8.46
N THR A 79 7.89 -16.06 8.57
CA THR A 79 8.55 -15.11 9.44
C THR A 79 8.23 -13.66 9.06
N VAL A 80 8.25 -13.33 7.76
CA VAL A 80 7.85 -12.00 7.25
C VAL A 80 6.41 -11.69 7.63
N VAL A 81 5.47 -12.62 7.42
CA VAL A 81 4.06 -12.44 7.77
C VAL A 81 3.90 -12.19 9.26
N LEU A 82 4.45 -13.06 10.10
CA LEU A 82 4.30 -12.99 11.57
C LEU A 82 4.97 -11.74 12.15
N ASN A 83 6.18 -11.39 11.69
CA ASN A 83 6.86 -10.18 12.13
C ASN A 83 6.10 -8.92 11.69
N GLY A 84 5.56 -8.89 10.48
CA GLY A 84 4.72 -7.79 10.03
C GLY A 84 3.49 -7.62 10.93
N LEU A 85 2.75 -8.70 11.21
CA LEU A 85 1.60 -8.63 12.10
C LEU A 85 1.98 -8.19 13.53
N LEU A 86 3.13 -8.65 14.05
CA LEU A 86 3.66 -8.19 15.33
C LEU A 86 3.96 -6.68 15.31
N ILE A 87 4.59 -6.17 14.24
CA ILE A 87 4.85 -4.73 14.07
C ILE A 87 3.54 -3.94 14.05
N ALA A 88 2.51 -4.42 13.34
CA ALA A 88 1.19 -3.79 13.33
C ALA A 88 0.61 -3.71 14.76
N LEU A 89 0.70 -4.79 15.54
CA LEU A 89 0.26 -4.81 16.94
C LEU A 89 1.05 -3.83 17.82
N LEU A 90 2.37 -3.72 17.61
CA LEU A 90 3.21 -2.77 18.35
C LEU A 90 2.87 -1.32 18.02
N LEU A 91 2.64 -1.00 16.74
CA LEU A 91 2.21 0.33 16.31
C LEU A 91 0.82 0.68 16.87
N LEU A 92 -0.14 -0.24 16.82
CA LEU A 92 -1.45 -0.04 17.43
C LEU A 92 -1.35 0.12 18.95
N GLY A 93 -0.53 -0.70 19.61
CA GLY A 93 -0.24 -0.57 21.04
C GLY A 93 0.34 0.81 21.39
N ALA A 94 1.32 1.28 20.62
CA ALA A 94 1.93 2.60 20.77
C ALA A 94 0.91 3.75 20.63
N LEU A 95 -0.03 3.64 19.68
CA LEU A 95 -1.14 4.59 19.54
C LEU A 95 -2.08 4.55 20.75
N ILE A 96 -2.47 3.37 21.23
CA ILE A 96 -3.41 3.17 22.34
C ILE A 96 -2.87 3.71 23.66
N ILE A 97 -1.59 3.48 23.96
CA ILE A 97 -1.00 3.93 25.23
C ILE A 97 -0.71 5.43 25.27
N THR A 98 -0.81 6.13 24.14
CA THR A 98 -0.53 7.56 24.07
C THR A 98 -1.72 8.35 24.65
N PRO A 99 -1.53 9.15 25.71
CA PRO A 99 -2.64 9.87 26.34
C PRO A 99 -3.32 10.87 25.40
N GLY A 100 -4.66 10.82 25.36
CA GLY A 100 -5.47 11.73 24.55
C GLY A 100 -5.54 11.39 23.06
N ILE A 101 -5.04 10.22 22.65
CA ILE A 101 -5.29 9.67 21.32
C ILE A 101 -6.56 8.81 21.34
N SER A 102 -7.39 8.98 20.32
CA SER A 102 -8.50 8.10 19.98
C SER A 102 -8.17 7.44 18.64
N LEU A 103 -8.25 6.10 18.57
CA LEU A 103 -7.99 5.36 17.32
C LEU A 103 -8.95 5.77 16.18
N LYS A 104 -10.13 6.28 16.51
CA LYS A 104 -11.07 6.81 15.51
C LYS A 104 -10.48 8.01 14.77
N ASN A 105 -9.75 8.88 15.46
CA ASN A 105 -9.12 10.06 14.88
C ASN A 105 -7.95 9.70 13.96
N TYR A 106 -7.47 8.45 14.06
CA TYR A 106 -6.46 7.85 13.19
C TYR A 106 -7.07 6.99 12.07
N GLY A 107 -8.40 7.01 11.95
CA GLY A 107 -9.13 6.35 10.88
C GLY A 107 -9.51 4.89 11.14
N LEU A 108 -9.33 4.43 12.37
CA LEU A 108 -9.80 3.11 12.80
C LEU A 108 -11.21 3.24 13.37
N HIS A 109 -12.20 3.18 12.47
CA HIS A 109 -13.61 3.24 12.81
C HIS A 109 -14.34 1.96 12.44
N VAL A 110 -15.22 1.54 13.35
CA VAL A 110 -16.12 0.39 13.17
C VAL A 110 -17.45 0.77 12.49
N GLY A 111 -17.69 2.07 12.25
CA GLY A 111 -18.90 2.57 11.59
C GLY A 111 -18.78 2.56 10.07
N ALA A 112 -19.92 2.41 9.37
CA ALA A 112 -20.00 2.50 7.90
C ALA A 112 -18.99 1.60 7.15
N LEU A 113 -18.72 0.39 7.66
CA LEU A 113 -17.74 -0.55 7.09
C LEU A 113 -17.95 -0.82 5.60
N SER A 114 -19.21 -0.97 5.17
CA SER A 114 -19.55 -1.16 3.76
C SER A 114 -19.11 0.00 2.87
N LYS A 115 -19.27 1.24 3.34
CA LYS A 115 -18.81 2.43 2.62
C LYS A 115 -17.28 2.50 2.61
N GLN A 116 -16.62 2.28 3.75
CA GLN A 116 -15.15 2.25 3.82
C GLN A 116 -14.57 1.21 2.84
N PHE A 117 -15.16 0.02 2.80
CA PHE A 117 -14.79 -1.03 1.84
C PHE A 117 -15.04 -0.61 0.40
N LEU A 118 -16.20 -0.02 0.09
CA LEU A 118 -16.52 0.49 -1.25
C LEU A 118 -15.50 1.53 -1.72
N PHE A 119 -15.11 2.49 -0.88
CA PHE A 119 -14.05 3.46 -1.22
C PHE A 119 -12.69 2.79 -1.42
N GLY A 120 -12.41 1.72 -0.67
CA GLY A 120 -11.25 0.89 -0.92
C GLY A 120 -11.27 0.23 -2.31
N VAL A 121 -12.43 -0.31 -2.71
CA VAL A 121 -12.62 -0.89 -4.06
C VAL A 121 -12.49 0.19 -5.14
N LEU A 122 -13.09 1.36 -4.95
CA LEU A 122 -12.98 2.48 -5.89
C LEU A 122 -11.52 2.97 -6.00
N GLY A 123 -10.80 3.05 -4.88
CA GLY A 123 -9.38 3.38 -4.84
C GLY A 123 -8.52 2.38 -5.61
N PHE A 124 -8.81 1.08 -5.43
CA PHE A 124 -8.17 0.01 -6.20
C PHE A 124 -8.43 0.17 -7.70
N VAL A 125 -9.69 0.34 -8.11
CA VAL A 125 -10.03 0.53 -9.53
C VAL A 125 -9.35 1.79 -10.08
N ALA A 126 -9.36 2.90 -9.34
CA ALA A 126 -8.73 4.15 -9.75
C ALA A 126 -7.21 4.04 -9.94
N SER A 127 -6.52 3.13 -9.24
CA SER A 127 -5.07 3.00 -9.35
C SER A 127 -4.61 2.22 -10.57
N LEU A 128 -5.45 1.35 -11.12
CA LEU A 128 -5.07 0.43 -12.19
C LEU A 128 -4.50 1.14 -13.43
N LEU A 129 -5.25 2.03 -14.08
CA LEU A 129 -4.80 2.70 -15.30
C LEU A 129 -3.46 3.45 -15.14
N PRO A 130 -3.29 4.38 -14.18
CA PRO A 130 -2.03 5.11 -14.06
C PRO A 130 -0.86 4.22 -13.66
N VAL A 131 -1.08 3.18 -12.84
CA VAL A 131 -0.02 2.23 -12.49
C VAL A 131 0.40 1.42 -13.71
N PHE A 132 -0.54 0.88 -14.49
CA PHE A 132 -0.21 0.08 -15.68
C PHE A 132 0.47 0.91 -16.78
N ILE A 133 0.14 2.21 -16.93
CA ILE A 133 0.88 3.12 -17.82
C ILE A 133 2.36 3.19 -17.42
N LEU A 134 2.65 3.39 -16.13
CA LEU A 134 4.02 3.47 -15.64
C LEU A 134 4.72 2.10 -15.63
N LEU A 135 3.99 1.01 -15.39
CA LEU A 135 4.49 -0.35 -15.50
C LEU A 135 4.96 -0.63 -16.93
N PHE A 136 4.15 -0.26 -17.92
CA PHE A 136 4.52 -0.37 -19.33
C PHE A 136 5.71 0.54 -19.68
N ALA A 137 5.70 1.79 -19.24
CA ALA A 137 6.80 2.73 -19.50
C ALA A 137 8.15 2.28 -18.90
N THR A 138 8.10 1.55 -17.78
CA THR A 138 9.30 1.02 -17.09
C THR A 138 9.65 -0.41 -17.49
N SER A 139 8.88 -1.05 -18.37
CA SER A 139 9.06 -2.46 -18.75
C SER A 139 10.45 -2.77 -19.31
N VAL A 140 11.06 -1.81 -20.03
CA VAL A 140 12.42 -1.93 -20.59
C VAL A 140 13.52 -2.09 -19.54
N PHE A 141 13.24 -1.74 -18.28
CA PHE A 141 14.18 -1.87 -17.17
C PHE A 141 13.99 -3.17 -16.37
N ARG A 142 13.07 -4.04 -16.79
CA ARG A 142 12.80 -5.32 -16.13
C ARG A 142 13.66 -6.42 -16.75
N SER A 143 14.47 -7.05 -15.90
CA SER A 143 15.27 -8.24 -16.16
C SER A 143 15.11 -9.25 -15.01
N GLU A 144 15.61 -10.48 -15.19
CA GLU A 144 15.62 -11.49 -14.10
C GLU A 144 16.33 -11.01 -12.83
N GLU A 145 17.33 -10.15 -12.95
CA GLU A 145 18.07 -9.58 -11.81
C GLU A 145 17.24 -8.57 -11.01
N THR A 146 16.32 -7.88 -11.69
CA THR A 146 15.43 -6.89 -11.08
C THR A 146 14.08 -7.47 -10.68
N LEU A 147 13.87 -8.77 -10.93
CA LEU A 147 12.60 -9.44 -10.61
C LEU A 147 12.37 -9.43 -9.11
N HIS A 148 11.17 -9.04 -8.70
CA HIS A 148 10.81 -9.00 -7.29
C HIS A 148 11.03 -10.38 -6.63
N PRO A 149 11.64 -10.47 -5.43
CA PRO A 149 11.96 -11.75 -4.79
C PRO A 149 10.77 -12.71 -4.65
N PHE A 150 9.56 -12.19 -4.43
CA PHE A 150 8.33 -13.00 -4.41
C PHE A 150 8.02 -13.65 -5.75
N LEU A 151 8.18 -12.92 -6.86
CA LEU A 151 7.97 -13.47 -8.20
C LEU A 151 9.02 -14.53 -8.52
N LYS A 152 10.28 -14.32 -8.10
CA LYS A 152 11.33 -15.34 -8.23
C LYS A 152 10.98 -16.61 -7.45
N MET A 153 10.59 -16.49 -6.19
CA MET A 153 10.16 -17.63 -5.37
C MET A 153 8.94 -18.35 -5.98
N LEU A 154 7.99 -17.59 -6.53
CA LEU A 154 6.82 -18.14 -7.19
C LEU A 154 7.20 -18.92 -8.46
N ASN A 155 8.13 -18.40 -9.26
CA ASN A 155 8.63 -19.09 -10.47
C ASN A 155 9.45 -20.34 -10.12
N ASP A 156 10.29 -20.26 -9.08
CA ASP A 156 11.18 -21.35 -8.68
C ASP A 156 10.41 -22.50 -7.98
N ASN A 157 9.34 -22.19 -7.21
CA ASN A 157 8.61 -23.18 -6.42
C ASN A 157 7.10 -22.85 -6.25
N PRO A 158 6.27 -22.97 -7.31
CA PRO A 158 4.85 -22.58 -7.32
C PRO A 158 3.92 -23.59 -6.59
N THR A 159 4.27 -24.03 -5.39
CA THR A 159 3.41 -24.90 -4.58
C THR A 159 2.23 -24.12 -3.98
N SER A 160 1.17 -24.82 -3.58
CA SER A 160 0.05 -24.20 -2.87
C SER A 160 0.46 -23.50 -1.58
N ASP A 161 1.47 -24.03 -0.86
CA ASP A 161 2.01 -23.44 0.36
C ASP A 161 2.79 -22.15 0.06
N THR A 162 3.64 -22.15 -0.98
CA THR A 162 4.30 -20.93 -1.49
C THR A 162 3.29 -19.84 -1.84
N ILE A 163 2.27 -20.19 -2.64
CA ILE A 163 1.24 -19.24 -3.08
C ILE A 163 0.46 -18.69 -1.88
N PHE A 164 0.11 -19.56 -0.92
CA PHE A 164 -0.60 -19.16 0.29
C PHE A 164 0.20 -18.14 1.11
N TRP A 165 1.48 -18.41 1.40
CA TRP A 165 2.29 -17.53 2.23
C TRP A 165 2.70 -16.24 1.51
N ILE A 166 2.92 -16.27 0.19
CA ILE A 166 3.07 -15.04 -0.62
C ILE A 166 1.77 -14.23 -0.56
N GLY A 167 0.61 -14.86 -0.76
CA GLY A 167 -0.70 -14.22 -0.66
C GLY A 167 -0.93 -13.56 0.70
N ALA A 168 -0.65 -14.29 1.79
CA ALA A 168 -0.76 -13.76 3.16
C ALA A 168 0.18 -12.56 3.39
N ALA A 169 1.39 -12.59 2.84
CA ALA A 169 2.32 -11.47 2.92
C ALA A 169 1.79 -10.24 2.17
N VAL A 170 1.45 -10.38 0.88
CA VAL A 170 1.15 -9.23 0.01
C VAL A 170 -0.28 -8.72 0.15
N MET A 171 -1.24 -9.55 0.54
CA MET A 171 -2.65 -9.16 0.66
C MET A 171 -3.08 -8.81 2.08
N ILE A 172 -2.32 -9.25 3.10
CA ILE A 172 -2.69 -9.04 4.51
C ILE A 172 -1.57 -8.31 5.24
N SER A 173 -0.41 -8.95 5.43
CA SER A 173 0.63 -8.42 6.32
C SER A 173 1.18 -7.07 5.83
N ALA A 174 1.59 -6.98 4.56
CA ALA A 174 2.13 -5.75 3.98
C ALA A 174 1.10 -4.61 3.97
N PRO A 175 -0.13 -4.75 3.41
CA PRO A 175 -1.13 -3.68 3.45
C PRO A 175 -1.46 -3.19 4.87
N VAL A 176 -1.58 -4.09 5.84
CA VAL A 176 -1.86 -3.72 7.24
C VAL A 176 -0.70 -2.92 7.84
N VAL A 177 0.53 -3.39 7.68
CA VAL A 177 1.69 -2.72 8.27
C VAL A 177 1.99 -1.41 7.55
N GLU A 178 2.08 -1.44 6.23
CA GLU A 178 2.50 -0.31 5.43
C GLU A 178 1.49 0.85 5.54
N GLU A 179 0.18 0.59 5.50
CA GLU A 179 -0.78 1.68 5.66
C GLU A 179 -0.78 2.26 7.09
N LEU A 180 -0.45 1.47 8.13
CA LEU A 180 -0.21 2.00 9.47
C LEU A 180 1.02 2.91 9.51
N VAL A 181 2.15 2.44 8.95
CA VAL A 181 3.42 3.17 8.92
C VAL A 181 3.27 4.47 8.15
N TYR A 182 2.80 4.40 6.89
CA TYR A 182 2.85 5.51 5.95
C TYR A 182 1.65 6.44 6.05
N ARG A 183 0.42 5.93 6.18
CA ARG A 183 -0.77 6.80 6.23
C ARG A 183 -1.07 7.23 7.65
N VAL A 184 -1.24 6.24 8.53
CA VAL A 184 -1.76 6.49 9.88
C VAL A 184 -0.75 7.27 10.72
N VAL A 185 0.53 6.90 10.68
CA VAL A 185 1.56 7.55 11.50
C VAL A 185 2.32 8.62 10.71
N LEU A 186 3.03 8.27 9.63
CA LEU A 186 3.94 9.20 8.94
C LEU A 186 3.20 10.37 8.29
N GLN A 187 2.21 10.11 7.43
CA GLN A 187 1.47 11.16 6.73
C GLN A 187 0.77 12.07 7.73
N THR A 188 0.07 11.51 8.72
CA THR A 188 -0.54 12.27 9.82
C THR A 188 0.46 13.19 10.51
N ALA A 189 1.67 12.68 10.80
CA ALA A 189 2.71 13.49 11.42
C ALA A 189 3.15 14.63 10.49
N LEU A 190 3.48 14.33 9.23
CA LEU A 190 3.91 15.32 8.25
C LEU A 190 2.85 16.41 8.01
N THR A 191 1.56 16.08 7.99
CA THR A 191 0.47 17.06 7.81
C THR A 191 0.33 18.06 8.97
N ARG A 192 1.02 17.85 10.09
CA ARG A 192 1.08 18.83 11.19
C ARG A 192 2.08 19.95 10.95
N TRP A 193 3.10 19.69 10.14
CA TRP A 193 4.19 20.63 9.88
C TRP A 193 4.22 21.13 8.43
N LEU A 194 3.63 20.37 7.52
CA LEU A 194 3.63 20.64 6.08
C LEU A 194 2.20 20.68 5.54
N PRO A 195 1.91 21.57 4.57
CA PRO A 195 0.63 21.56 3.89
C PRO A 195 0.46 20.29 3.04
N ILE A 196 -0.78 19.89 2.80
CA ILE A 196 -1.14 18.65 2.09
C ILE A 196 -0.44 18.46 0.73
N PRO A 197 -0.31 19.50 -0.13
CA PRO A 197 0.39 19.36 -1.41
C PRO A 197 1.87 18.99 -1.29
N ILE A 198 2.46 19.06 -0.09
CA ILE A 198 3.84 18.65 0.20
C ILE A 198 3.85 17.34 0.99
N ALA A 199 3.05 17.23 2.06
CA ALA A 199 3.04 16.06 2.95
C ALA A 199 2.64 14.76 2.24
N LEU A 200 1.67 14.83 1.33
CA LEU A 200 1.16 13.67 0.60
C LEU A 200 2.19 13.16 -0.42
N PRO A 201 2.73 13.97 -1.35
CA PRO A 201 3.78 13.50 -2.25
C PRO A 201 5.02 13.01 -1.52
N LEU A 202 5.43 13.68 -0.43
CA LEU A 202 6.60 13.26 0.35
C LEU A 202 6.40 11.86 0.95
N THR A 203 5.26 11.59 1.58
CA THR A 203 4.92 10.26 2.08
C THR A 203 4.94 9.22 0.96
N ALA A 204 4.37 9.55 -0.21
CA ALA A 204 4.31 8.65 -1.36
C ALA A 204 5.70 8.32 -1.90
N VAL A 205 6.60 9.30 -2.01
CA VAL A 205 7.99 9.09 -2.44
C VAL A 205 8.76 8.22 -1.45
N ILE A 206 8.60 8.44 -0.14
CA ILE A 206 9.26 7.61 0.89
C ILE A 206 8.76 6.15 0.80
N PHE A 207 7.46 5.94 0.64
CA PHE A 207 6.87 4.61 0.42
C PHE A 207 7.49 3.93 -0.81
N CYS A 208 7.46 4.60 -1.96
CA CYS A 208 7.99 4.06 -3.22
C CYS A 208 9.47 3.70 -3.14
N ALA A 209 10.28 4.53 -2.49
CA ALA A 209 11.72 4.31 -2.35
C ALA A 209 12.04 2.96 -1.67
N MET A 210 11.19 2.48 -0.76
CA MET A 210 11.40 1.20 -0.06
C MET A 210 11.22 -0.03 -0.96
N HIS A 211 10.49 0.10 -2.07
CA HIS A 211 10.31 -0.99 -3.04
C HIS A 211 11.49 -1.12 -4.02
N GLY A 212 12.36 -0.12 -4.09
CA GLY A 212 13.55 -0.15 -4.94
C GLY A 212 13.26 -0.07 -6.44
N TRP A 213 14.32 -0.05 -7.24
CA TRP A 213 14.22 0.05 -8.70
C TRP A 213 13.97 -1.33 -9.35
N PRO A 214 13.14 -1.43 -10.42
CA PRO A 214 12.34 -0.36 -11.05
C PRO A 214 10.94 -0.16 -10.44
N ASP A 215 10.54 -1.00 -9.49
CA ASP A 215 9.17 -1.04 -8.94
C ASP A 215 8.72 0.24 -8.22
N MET A 216 9.66 1.06 -7.74
CA MET A 216 9.35 2.34 -7.11
C MET A 216 8.56 3.31 -8.01
N VAL A 217 8.79 3.27 -9.34
CA VAL A 217 8.15 4.21 -10.27
C VAL A 217 6.68 3.86 -10.52
N PRO A 218 6.31 2.61 -10.90
CA PRO A 218 4.91 2.25 -11.11
C PRO A 218 4.06 2.32 -9.84
N LEU A 219 4.65 2.26 -8.65
CA LEU A 219 3.91 2.35 -7.38
C LEU A 219 3.53 3.78 -6.99
N LEU A 220 4.12 4.81 -7.61
CA LEU A 220 3.86 6.20 -7.25
C LEU A 220 2.38 6.60 -7.36
N PRO A 221 1.63 6.28 -8.43
CA PRO A 221 0.22 6.58 -8.52
C PRO A 221 -0.62 5.90 -7.43
N LEU A 222 -0.33 4.63 -7.13
CA LEU A 222 -0.99 3.91 -6.03
C LEU A 222 -0.74 4.62 -4.70
N ALA A 223 0.51 4.97 -4.40
CA ALA A 223 0.89 5.63 -3.16
C ALA A 223 0.22 7.02 -3.00
N LEU A 224 0.09 7.77 -4.09
CA LEU A 224 -0.64 9.04 -4.11
C LEU A 224 -2.15 8.84 -3.88
N ILE A 225 -2.76 7.84 -4.51
CA ILE A 225 -4.19 7.51 -4.34
C ILE A 225 -4.48 7.08 -2.90
N LEU A 226 -3.66 6.21 -2.33
CA LEU A 226 -3.78 5.79 -0.92
C LEU A 226 -3.65 7.01 0.02
N GLY A 227 -2.65 7.86 -0.20
CA GLY A 227 -2.45 9.08 0.59
C GLY A 227 -3.64 10.04 0.49
N TRP A 228 -4.23 10.15 -0.70
CA TRP A 228 -5.38 11.00 -0.96
C TRP A 228 -6.67 10.44 -0.35
N ILE A 229 -6.93 9.14 -0.47
CA ILE A 229 -8.04 8.46 0.21
C ILE A 229 -7.92 8.67 1.72
N TYR A 230 -6.74 8.45 2.30
CA TYR A 230 -6.55 8.68 3.74
C TYR A 230 -6.70 10.15 4.13
N TYR A 231 -6.25 11.10 3.31
CA TYR A 231 -6.45 12.51 3.58
C TYR A 231 -7.94 12.90 3.58
N ARG A 232 -8.68 12.49 2.53
CA ARG A 232 -10.08 12.90 2.33
C ARG A 232 -11.04 12.16 3.26
N HIS A 233 -10.78 10.90 3.52
CA HIS A 233 -11.70 9.98 4.19
C HIS A 233 -11.18 9.53 5.56
N ARG A 234 -9.89 9.71 5.85
CA ARG A 234 -9.24 9.24 7.08
C ARG A 234 -9.70 7.85 7.47
N SER A 235 -9.70 6.91 6.53
CA SER A 235 -10.14 5.54 6.74
C SER A 235 -8.99 4.58 6.54
N TYR A 236 -8.59 3.93 7.63
CA TYR A 236 -7.58 2.88 7.60
C TYR A 236 -8.07 1.66 6.80
N LEU A 237 -9.34 1.28 6.98
CA LEU A 237 -9.92 0.15 6.23
C LEU A 237 -9.94 0.42 4.72
N ALA A 238 -10.27 1.64 4.28
CA ALA A 238 -10.31 1.96 2.85
C ALA A 238 -8.92 1.86 2.20
N VAL A 239 -7.86 2.36 2.85
CA VAL A 239 -6.50 2.25 2.32
C VAL A 239 -5.95 0.82 2.36
N VAL A 240 -6.19 0.07 3.44
CA VAL A 240 -5.82 -1.36 3.51
C VAL A 240 -6.52 -2.15 2.41
N THR A 241 -7.83 -1.89 2.19
CA THR A 241 -8.61 -2.55 1.14
C THR A 241 -8.07 -2.21 -0.24
N THR A 242 -7.81 -0.92 -0.52
CA THR A 242 -7.22 -0.47 -1.79
C THR A 242 -5.92 -1.20 -2.08
N HIS A 243 -5.01 -1.22 -1.11
CA HIS A 243 -3.69 -1.81 -1.24
C HIS A 243 -3.76 -3.34 -1.36
N ALA A 244 -4.53 -4.02 -0.51
CA ALA A 244 -4.70 -5.47 -0.56
C ALA A 244 -5.29 -5.96 -1.88
N LEU A 245 -6.31 -5.26 -2.42
CA LEU A 245 -6.89 -5.58 -3.72
C LEU A 245 -5.91 -5.36 -4.86
N PHE A 246 -5.13 -4.27 -4.82
CA PHE A 246 -4.09 -4.01 -5.80
C PHE A 246 -3.03 -5.12 -5.80
N ASN A 247 -2.50 -5.48 -4.64
CA ASN A 247 -1.51 -6.55 -4.51
C ASN A 247 -2.07 -7.92 -4.92
N GLY A 248 -3.32 -8.21 -4.53
CA GLY A 248 -4.02 -9.42 -4.95
C GLY A 248 -4.21 -9.51 -6.46
N TRP A 249 -4.53 -8.38 -7.12
CA TRP A 249 -4.62 -8.31 -8.57
C TRP A 249 -3.26 -8.57 -9.24
N MET A 250 -2.18 -7.97 -8.75
CA MET A 250 -0.84 -8.19 -9.28
C MET A 250 -0.39 -9.65 -9.09
N LEU A 251 -0.67 -10.26 -7.94
CA LEU A 251 -0.38 -11.68 -7.69
C LEU A 251 -1.20 -12.58 -8.61
N ALA A 252 -2.50 -12.31 -8.76
CA ALA A 252 -3.37 -13.07 -9.67
C ALA A 252 -2.86 -12.98 -11.12
N TRP A 253 -2.43 -11.80 -11.55
CA TRP A 253 -1.83 -11.59 -12.87
C TRP A 253 -0.55 -12.41 -13.06
N ALA A 254 0.34 -12.40 -12.07
CA ALA A 254 1.58 -13.19 -12.10
C ALA A 254 1.30 -14.70 -12.21
N LEU A 255 0.24 -15.20 -11.56
CA LEU A 255 -0.14 -16.61 -11.62
C LEU A 255 -0.73 -17.03 -12.98
N VAL A 256 -1.49 -16.16 -13.64
CA VAL A 256 -2.19 -16.49 -14.90
C VAL A 256 -1.39 -16.11 -16.15
N ALA A 257 -0.41 -15.24 -16.01
CA ALA A 257 0.40 -14.73 -17.11
C ALA A 257 1.90 -14.63 -16.73
N PRO A 258 2.55 -15.76 -16.37
CA PRO A 258 3.89 -15.79 -15.76
C PRO A 258 5.02 -15.23 -16.64
N ASN A 259 4.82 -15.17 -17.97
CA ASN A 259 5.78 -14.58 -18.91
C ASN A 259 5.52 -13.09 -19.20
N SER A 260 4.60 -12.44 -18.49
CA SER A 260 4.17 -11.05 -18.71
C SER A 260 4.16 -10.19 -17.45
N ALA A 261 4.70 -10.73 -16.35
CA ALA A 261 4.90 -10.04 -15.08
C ALA A 261 6.30 -9.41 -15.01
#